data_AF-A0A968PP90-F1
#
_entry.id   AF-A0A968PP90-F1
#
_cell.length_a   1.000
_cell.length_b   1.000
_cell.length_c   1.000
_cell.angle_alpha   90.00
_cell.angle_beta   90.00
_cell.angle_gamma   90.00
#
_symmetry.space_group_name_H-M   'P 1'
#
loop_
_entity.id
_entity.type
_entity.pdbx_description
1 polymer ?
#
loop_
_entity_poly.entity_id
_entity_poly.type
_entity_poly.pdbx_seq_one_letter_code
_entity_poly.pdbx_strand_id
1 'polypeptide(L)'
;MVWLVGLFLLWLLCSGSALAGTLNDRLAQFPDWQTKPMVQSASGDLIYPEWIAGDWRVTTTLLDMAAPLAPDITTPGFESNQQYLNQPITFQVRFVEQQPRLNGIFSSLKRLVRGEKRIVADRAFNGQNLAEAYLGDRAVLSVRVDPNNPNRQITLLQGDRQLVSTVTGRAVEAPDPDQFITTEIFQQMFRGAPQLYFNEVETTTAYQHHDLDQDAEPIISANQVTAIYLSPQDPDYFKVGDIPVALYRYRLEFSPVDPTDLNSGELNHANALFPI
;
A
#
# COMPACT_ATOMS: atom_id res chain seq x y z
N MET A 1 -40.13 -22.77 -24.41
CA MET A 1 -40.18 -21.65 -23.44
C MET A 1 -39.34 -21.87 -22.18
N VAL A 2 -39.35 -23.06 -21.55
CA VAL A 2 -38.58 -23.33 -20.31
C VAL A 2 -37.06 -23.23 -20.49
N TRP A 3 -36.53 -23.62 -21.64
CA TRP A 3 -35.09 -23.55 -21.95
C TRP A 3 -34.54 -22.12 -22.10
N LEU A 4 -35.35 -21.18 -22.61
CA LEU A 4 -34.95 -19.78 -22.79
C LEU A 4 -34.90 -19.02 -21.45
N VAL A 5 -35.78 -19.39 -20.51
CA VAL A 5 -35.79 -18.82 -19.15
C VAL A 5 -34.58 -19.31 -18.33
N GLY A 6 -34.17 -20.57 -18.52
CA GLY A 6 -32.97 -21.13 -17.90
C GLY A 6 -31.67 -20.46 -18.38
N LEU A 7 -31.54 -20.19 -19.68
CA LEU A 7 -30.41 -19.45 -20.25
C LEU A 7 -30.35 -17.99 -19.79
N PHE A 8 -31.50 -17.32 -19.64
CA PHE A 8 -31.56 -15.94 -19.14
C PHE A 8 -31.20 -15.83 -17.65
N LEU A 9 -31.61 -16.81 -16.84
CA LEU A 9 -31.20 -16.91 -15.42
C LEU A 9 -29.70 -17.25 -15.28
N LEU A 10 -29.15 -18.09 -16.16
CA LEU A 10 -27.70 -18.38 -16.18
C LEU A 10 -26.89 -17.14 -16.56
N TRP A 11 -27.39 -16.31 -17.48
CA TRP A 11 -26.74 -15.05 -17.88
C TRP A 11 -26.78 -14.00 -16.76
N LEU A 12 -27.89 -13.91 -16.00
CA LEU A 12 -28.02 -13.04 -14.83
C LEU A 12 -27.21 -13.49 -13.60
N LEU A 13 -26.91 -14.79 -13.49
CA LEU A 13 -26.06 -15.33 -12.43
C LEU A 13 -24.56 -15.29 -12.79
N CYS A 14 -24.23 -15.21 -14.08
CA CYS A 14 -22.88 -14.97 -14.58
C CYS A 14 -22.55 -13.48 -14.75
N SER A 15 -23.54 -12.58 -14.67
CA SER A 15 -23.32 -11.14 -14.51
C SER A 15 -23.05 -10.77 -13.05
N GLY A 16 -22.24 -11.57 -12.34
CA GLY A 16 -21.41 -10.98 -11.30
C GLY A 16 -20.55 -9.97 -12.03
N SER A 17 -20.70 -8.69 -11.74
CA SER A 17 -19.78 -7.67 -12.22
C SER A 17 -18.39 -8.08 -11.79
N ALA A 18 -17.67 -8.76 -12.69
CA ALA A 18 -16.24 -8.81 -12.65
C ALA A 18 -15.81 -7.34 -12.68
N LEU A 19 -15.22 -6.87 -11.58
CA LEU A 19 -14.42 -5.64 -11.53
C LEU A 19 -13.17 -5.85 -12.41
N ALA A 20 -13.38 -6.19 -13.67
CA ALA A 20 -12.31 -6.45 -14.61
C ALA A 20 -11.77 -5.11 -15.07
N GLY A 21 -10.60 -4.75 -14.55
CA GLY A 21 -9.69 -3.78 -15.15
C GLY A 21 -9.80 -2.32 -14.69
N THR A 22 -10.61 -1.96 -13.69
CA THR A 22 -10.75 -0.54 -13.30
C THR A 22 -9.46 0.03 -12.71
N LEU A 23 -8.72 -0.76 -11.93
CA LEU A 23 -7.43 -0.36 -11.36
C LEU A 23 -6.30 -0.47 -12.40
N ASN A 24 -6.38 -1.45 -13.30
CA ASN A 24 -5.43 -1.57 -14.40
C ASN A 24 -5.54 -0.40 -15.39
N ASP A 25 -6.77 -0.05 -15.79
CA ASP A 25 -7.06 1.10 -16.66
C ASP A 25 -6.61 2.40 -16.00
N ARG A 26 -6.82 2.52 -14.69
CA ARG A 26 -6.31 3.64 -13.92
C ARG A 26 -4.78 3.76 -14.02
N LEU A 27 -4.03 2.68 -13.82
CA LEU A 27 -2.57 2.71 -13.99
C LEU A 27 -2.16 3.08 -15.43
N ALA A 28 -2.90 2.63 -16.43
CA ALA A 28 -2.66 2.97 -17.84
C ALA A 28 -2.94 4.45 -18.17
N GLN A 29 -3.78 5.12 -17.39
CA GLN A 29 -4.11 6.54 -17.55
C GLN A 29 -3.08 7.50 -16.95
N PHE A 30 -1.99 7.02 -16.33
CA PHE A 30 -0.95 7.91 -15.84
C PHE A 30 -0.37 8.78 -16.97
N PRO A 31 -0.16 10.10 -16.75
CA PRO A 31 -0.40 10.87 -15.53
C PRO A 31 -1.79 11.55 -15.47
N ASP A 32 -2.67 11.31 -16.43
CA ASP A 32 -3.94 12.01 -16.64
C ASP A 32 -5.07 11.54 -15.71
N TRP A 33 -4.78 11.37 -14.41
CA TRP A 33 -5.78 11.00 -13.41
C TRP A 33 -6.68 12.20 -13.08
N GLN A 34 -7.98 12.10 -13.37
CA GLN A 34 -8.93 13.20 -13.17
C GLN A 34 -9.82 13.02 -11.94
N THR A 35 -9.83 11.83 -11.35
CA THR A 35 -10.64 11.49 -10.18
C THR A 35 -9.90 10.49 -9.28
N LYS A 36 -10.39 10.34 -8.06
CA LYS A 36 -10.03 9.22 -7.17
C LYS A 36 -10.62 7.89 -7.66
N PRO A 37 -10.03 6.74 -7.30
CA PRO A 37 -10.57 5.43 -7.64
C PRO A 37 -11.83 5.15 -6.81
N MET A 38 -12.69 4.28 -7.33
CA MET A 38 -13.78 3.73 -6.53
C MET A 38 -13.22 2.70 -5.55
N VAL A 39 -13.43 2.94 -4.25
CA VAL A 39 -12.91 2.09 -3.17
C VAL A 39 -13.98 1.75 -2.15
N GLN A 40 -13.80 0.63 -1.47
CA GLN A 40 -14.60 0.25 -0.30
C GLN A 40 -13.92 0.78 0.97
N SER A 41 -14.71 1.07 2.01
CA SER A 41 -14.15 1.44 3.31
C SER A 41 -13.22 0.35 3.85
N ALA A 42 -12.03 0.76 4.30
CA ALA A 42 -11.02 -0.17 4.80
C ALA A 42 -11.45 -0.80 6.13
N SER A 43 -11.61 -2.14 6.14
CA SER A 43 -11.90 -2.93 7.33
C SER A 43 -10.97 -4.14 7.40
N GLY A 44 -10.35 -4.36 8.55
CA GLY A 44 -9.29 -5.37 8.71
C GLY A 44 -8.07 -5.07 7.84
N ASP A 45 -7.23 -6.08 7.61
CA ASP A 45 -6.04 -6.01 6.76
C ASP A 45 -6.37 -6.18 5.27
N LEU A 46 -5.47 -5.67 4.41
CA LEU A 46 -5.48 -6.02 2.99
C LEU A 46 -4.93 -7.45 2.86
N ILE A 47 -5.68 -8.31 2.20
CA ILE A 47 -5.31 -9.71 1.99
C ILE A 47 -4.61 -9.82 0.64
N TYR A 48 -3.42 -10.41 0.64
CA TYR A 48 -2.61 -10.64 -0.54
C TYR A 48 -2.69 -12.10 -1.00
N PRO A 49 -2.30 -12.41 -2.26
CA PRO A 49 -2.16 -13.78 -2.75
C PRO A 49 -1.10 -14.58 -1.99
N GLU A 50 -1.16 -15.91 -2.07
CA GLU A 50 -0.21 -16.78 -1.36
C GLU A 50 1.24 -16.60 -1.84
N TRP A 51 1.45 -16.33 -3.13
CA TRP A 51 2.79 -16.22 -3.73
C TRP A 51 3.63 -15.04 -3.22
N ILE A 52 3.02 -14.01 -2.61
CA ILE A 52 3.79 -12.89 -2.02
C ILE A 52 4.25 -13.17 -0.59
N ALA A 53 3.81 -14.27 0.03
CA ALA A 53 4.15 -14.59 1.40
C ALA A 53 5.67 -14.75 1.57
N GLY A 54 6.21 -14.20 2.66
CA GLY A 54 7.64 -14.29 2.99
C GLY A 54 8.32 -12.93 3.15
N ASP A 55 9.65 -12.99 3.24
CA ASP A 55 10.55 -11.85 3.39
C ASP A 55 11.21 -11.54 2.05
N TRP A 56 11.17 -10.27 1.66
CA TRP A 56 11.64 -9.81 0.36
C TRP A 56 12.59 -8.63 0.51
N ARG A 57 13.66 -8.64 -0.28
CA ARG A 57 14.41 -7.44 -0.62
C ARG A 57 13.69 -6.75 -1.76
N VAL A 58 13.19 -5.54 -1.51
CA VAL A 58 12.53 -4.72 -2.51
C VAL A 58 13.47 -3.64 -2.98
N THR A 59 13.64 -3.52 -4.28
CA THR A 59 14.25 -2.34 -4.93
C THR A 59 13.12 -1.52 -5.54
N THR A 60 12.93 -0.30 -5.05
CA THR A 60 12.01 0.68 -5.63
C THR A 60 12.78 1.73 -6.42
N THR A 61 12.30 2.08 -7.60
CA THR A 61 12.88 3.13 -8.44
C THR A 61 11.78 4.08 -8.89
N LEU A 62 11.91 5.37 -8.58
CA LEU A 62 11.03 6.41 -9.13
C LEU A 62 11.36 6.61 -10.60
N LEU A 63 10.43 6.27 -11.49
CA LEU A 63 10.62 6.34 -12.94
C LEU A 63 10.10 7.65 -13.53
N ASP A 64 9.00 8.16 -13.00
CA ASP A 64 8.34 9.36 -13.54
C ASP A 64 7.59 10.11 -12.44
N MET A 65 7.39 11.41 -12.65
CA MET A 65 6.63 12.27 -11.75
C MET A 65 5.90 13.37 -12.50
N ALA A 66 4.67 13.65 -12.10
CA ALA A 66 3.84 14.67 -12.72
C ALA A 66 3.15 15.55 -11.67
N ALA A 67 3.00 16.83 -11.97
CA ALA A 67 2.19 17.77 -11.20
C ALA A 67 1.15 18.38 -12.14
N PRO A 68 -0.01 17.71 -12.35
CA PRO A 68 -0.98 18.08 -13.40
C PRO A 68 -1.54 19.51 -13.32
N LEU A 69 -1.43 20.12 -12.14
CA LEU A 69 -2.00 21.44 -11.84
C LEU A 69 -0.92 22.53 -11.68
N ALA A 70 0.35 22.21 -11.95
CA ALA A 70 1.42 23.21 -11.97
C ALA A 70 1.32 24.10 -13.22
N PRO A 71 1.74 25.39 -13.14
CA PRO A 71 2.31 26.06 -11.97
C PRO A 71 1.28 26.64 -11.00
N ASP A 72 -0.02 26.57 -11.34
CA ASP A 72 -1.08 27.21 -10.56
C ASP A 72 -1.20 26.64 -9.15
N ILE A 73 -0.95 25.34 -9.00
CA ILE A 73 -0.94 24.63 -7.71
C ILE A 73 0.34 23.80 -7.62
N THR A 74 1.11 24.05 -6.56
CA THR A 74 2.37 23.36 -6.28
C THR A 74 2.30 22.69 -4.93
N THR A 75 2.84 21.48 -4.81
CA THR A 75 2.93 20.78 -3.53
C THR A 75 4.33 20.87 -2.95
N PRO A 76 4.46 21.05 -1.62
CA PRO A 76 5.74 20.90 -0.94
C PRO A 76 6.32 19.51 -1.22
N GLY A 77 7.60 19.46 -1.55
CA GLY A 77 8.33 18.20 -1.75
C GLY A 77 8.33 17.66 -3.18
N PHE A 78 7.46 18.14 -4.08
CA PHE A 78 7.47 17.68 -5.47
C PHE A 78 8.81 17.96 -6.15
N GLU A 79 9.28 19.21 -6.13
CA GLU A 79 10.55 19.56 -6.77
C GLU A 79 11.74 18.80 -6.14
N SER A 80 11.78 18.66 -4.82
CA SER A 80 12.86 17.93 -4.14
C SER A 80 12.88 16.44 -4.49
N ASN A 81 11.74 15.85 -4.90
CA ASN A 81 11.69 14.43 -5.25
C ASN A 81 12.37 14.12 -6.59
N GLN A 82 12.66 15.13 -7.42
CA GLN A 82 13.41 14.95 -8.67
C GLN A 82 14.78 14.31 -8.45
N GLN A 83 15.40 14.53 -7.28
CA GLN A 83 16.70 13.92 -6.95
C GLN A 83 16.64 12.38 -6.86
N TYR A 84 15.45 11.81 -6.66
CA TYR A 84 15.25 10.36 -6.57
C TYR A 84 14.90 9.73 -7.92
N LEU A 85 14.71 10.52 -9.00
CA LEU A 85 14.42 9.98 -10.32
C LEU A 85 15.55 9.04 -10.77
N ASN A 86 15.14 7.84 -11.17
CA ASN A 86 16.01 6.74 -11.59
C ASN A 86 17.06 6.33 -10.55
N GLN A 87 16.88 6.70 -9.28
CA GLN A 87 17.72 6.23 -8.18
C GLN A 87 17.05 5.03 -7.50
N PRO A 88 17.70 3.84 -7.51
CA PRO A 88 17.17 2.69 -6.80
C PRO A 88 17.33 2.87 -5.29
N ILE A 89 16.29 2.55 -4.55
CA ILE A 89 16.27 2.49 -3.09
C ILE A 89 15.88 1.08 -2.68
N THR A 90 16.69 0.44 -1.84
CA THR A 90 16.49 -0.95 -1.44
C THR A 90 16.17 -1.05 0.04
N PHE A 91 15.18 -1.87 0.38
CA PHE A 91 14.74 -2.13 1.75
C PHE A 91 14.07 -3.49 1.87
N GLN A 92 13.89 -3.99 3.10
CA GLN A 92 13.22 -5.26 3.34
C GLN A 92 11.72 -5.05 3.58
N VAL A 93 10.91 -5.99 3.11
CA VAL A 93 9.49 -6.10 3.44
C VAL A 93 9.15 -7.54 3.79
N ARG A 94 8.03 -7.71 4.48
CA ARG A 94 7.52 -8.97 4.99
C ARG A 94 6.02 -9.07 4.78
N PHE A 95 5.58 -10.24 4.33
CA PHE A 95 4.17 -10.63 4.24
C PHE A 95 3.96 -11.92 5.04
N VAL A 96 3.11 -11.86 6.06
CA VAL A 96 2.95 -12.95 7.04
C VAL A 96 1.61 -13.64 6.90
N GLU A 97 1.60 -14.95 7.19
CA GLU A 97 0.36 -15.67 7.45
C GLU A 97 -0.26 -15.19 8.76
N GLN A 98 -1.49 -14.69 8.70
CA GLN A 98 -2.29 -14.36 9.87
C GLN A 98 -3.48 -15.32 10.00
N GLN A 99 -3.61 -15.93 11.17
CA GLN A 99 -4.83 -16.67 11.51
C GLN A 99 -5.97 -15.69 11.79
N PRO A 100 -7.19 -15.96 11.31
CA PRO A 100 -8.34 -15.10 11.57
C PRO A 100 -8.56 -14.97 13.09
N ARG A 101 -8.42 -13.74 13.60
CA ARG A 101 -8.72 -13.41 15.00
C ARG A 101 -10.24 -13.40 15.20
N LEU A 102 -10.79 -14.53 15.63
CA LEU A 102 -12.20 -14.60 16.05
C LEU A 102 -12.35 -13.90 17.40
N ASN A 103 -12.76 -12.63 17.40
CA ASN A 103 -13.25 -11.96 18.60
C ASN A 103 -14.72 -12.31 18.83
N GLY A 104 -15.01 -13.19 19.80
CA GLY A 104 -16.39 -13.51 20.17
C GLY A 104 -16.52 -14.65 21.19
N ILE A 105 -17.60 -14.59 21.98
CA ILE A 105 -17.95 -15.47 23.11
C ILE A 105 -18.18 -16.94 22.70
N PHE A 106 -18.18 -17.27 21.40
CA PHE A 106 -18.39 -18.62 20.87
C PHE A 106 -17.09 -19.43 20.68
N SER A 107 -16.16 -19.34 21.63
CA SER A 107 -14.89 -20.08 21.60
C SER A 107 -15.06 -21.62 21.53
N SER A 108 -16.24 -22.13 21.85
CA SER A 108 -16.59 -23.56 21.81
C SER A 108 -16.86 -24.09 20.40
N LEU A 109 -17.07 -23.22 19.39
CA LEU A 109 -17.29 -23.62 17.99
C LEU A 109 -16.02 -23.54 17.13
N LYS A 110 -14.84 -23.44 17.77
CA LYS A 110 -13.51 -23.19 17.14
C LYS A 110 -13.03 -24.25 16.14
N ARG A 111 -13.68 -25.42 16.03
CA ARG A 111 -13.14 -26.56 15.28
C ARG A 111 -13.79 -26.79 13.92
N LEU A 112 -14.91 -26.14 13.61
CA LEU A 112 -15.64 -26.38 12.35
C LEU A 112 -15.33 -25.38 11.24
N VAL A 113 -14.76 -24.22 11.57
CA VAL A 113 -14.33 -23.22 10.59
C VAL A 113 -12.81 -23.21 10.59
N ARG A 114 -12.22 -24.07 9.77
CA ARG A 114 -10.81 -23.96 9.38
C ARG A 114 -10.70 -22.66 8.59
N GLY A 115 -10.54 -21.56 9.30
CA GLY A 115 -10.42 -20.24 8.67
C GLY A 115 -9.26 -20.28 7.70
N GLU A 116 -9.52 -19.87 6.46
CA GLU A 116 -8.51 -19.79 5.40
C GLU A 116 -7.32 -18.96 5.88
N LYS A 117 -6.12 -19.42 5.56
CA LYS A 117 -4.88 -18.68 5.79
C LYS A 117 -4.99 -17.34 5.05
N ARG A 118 -4.63 -16.24 5.71
CA ARG A 118 -4.63 -14.91 5.09
C ARG A 118 -3.22 -14.37 5.09
N ILE A 119 -2.71 -13.99 3.92
CA ILE A 119 -1.44 -13.29 3.80
C ILE A 119 -1.70 -11.79 3.96
N VAL A 120 -0.98 -11.17 4.90
CA VAL A 120 -1.08 -9.72 5.17
C VAL A 120 0.31 -9.11 5.19
N ALA A 121 0.41 -7.84 4.81
CA ALA A 121 1.65 -7.09 4.95
C ALA A 121 1.95 -6.80 6.43
N ASP A 122 3.19 -7.04 6.89
CA ASP A 122 3.65 -6.56 8.20
C ASP A 122 3.90 -5.05 8.11
N ARG A 123 2.83 -4.25 8.27
CA ARG A 123 2.89 -2.79 8.06
C ARG A 123 3.90 -2.09 8.97
N ALA A 124 4.08 -2.56 10.20
CA ALA A 124 5.05 -1.96 11.11
C ALA A 124 6.47 -2.19 10.59
N PHE A 125 6.81 -3.45 10.27
CA PHE A 125 8.11 -3.81 9.72
C PHE A 125 8.37 -3.13 8.36
N ASN A 126 7.41 -3.23 7.43
CA ASN A 126 7.53 -2.68 6.09
C ASN A 126 7.63 -1.14 6.12
N GLY A 127 6.80 -0.50 6.94
CA GLY A 127 6.80 0.94 7.11
C GLY A 127 8.08 1.47 7.75
N GLN A 128 8.64 0.76 8.72
CA GLN A 128 9.94 1.09 9.33
C GLN A 128 11.05 1.05 8.28
N ASN A 129 11.22 -0.09 7.60
CA ASN A 129 12.28 -0.30 6.62
C ASN A 129 12.20 0.70 5.46
N LEU A 130 10.99 0.96 4.94
CA LEU A 130 10.79 1.97 3.90
C LEU A 130 11.16 3.38 4.39
N ALA A 131 10.72 3.77 5.59
CA ALA A 131 11.00 5.09 6.13
C ALA A 131 12.50 5.30 6.38
N GLU A 132 13.19 4.30 6.91
CA GLU A 132 14.64 4.35 7.14
C GLU A 132 15.42 4.43 5.83
N ALA A 133 14.97 3.73 4.78
CA ALA A 133 15.63 3.78 3.47
C ALA A 133 15.53 5.16 2.80
N TYR A 134 14.44 5.91 3.02
CA TYR A 134 14.25 7.25 2.45
C TYR A 134 14.79 8.38 3.34
N LEU A 135 14.63 8.27 4.66
CA LEU A 135 14.94 9.35 5.62
C LEU A 135 16.27 9.15 6.36
N GLY A 136 16.84 7.95 6.28
CA GLY A 136 17.96 7.50 7.09
C GLY A 136 17.52 6.90 8.43
N ASP A 137 18.26 5.90 8.89
CA ASP A 137 18.09 5.18 10.16
C ASP A 137 17.98 6.11 11.38
N ARG A 138 18.76 7.19 11.39
CA ARG A 138 18.77 8.14 12.50
C ARG A 138 17.48 8.98 12.54
N ALA A 139 16.86 9.26 11.41
CA ALA A 139 15.70 10.15 11.35
C ALA A 139 14.40 9.48 11.84
N VAL A 140 14.32 8.15 11.76
CA VAL A 140 13.15 7.34 12.12
C VAL A 140 13.36 6.72 13.50
N LEU A 141 12.51 7.07 14.46
CA LEU A 141 12.58 6.53 15.82
C LEU A 141 11.82 5.22 15.95
N SER A 142 10.63 5.13 15.34
CA SER A 142 9.86 3.88 15.29
C SER A 142 8.67 4.00 14.34
N VAL A 143 8.23 2.88 13.79
CA VAL A 143 6.93 2.72 13.12
C VAL A 143 6.10 1.67 13.86
N ARG A 144 4.84 2.01 14.17
CA ARG A 144 3.93 1.15 14.93
C ARG A 144 2.55 1.13 14.29
N VAL A 145 1.86 0.00 14.38
CA VAL A 145 0.44 -0.12 14.03
C VAL A 145 -0.40 -0.03 15.30
N ASP A 146 -1.51 0.69 15.22
CA ASP A 146 -2.48 0.78 16.32
C ASP A 146 -3.04 -0.63 16.62
N PRO A 147 -2.92 -1.13 17.85
CA PRO A 147 -3.34 -2.49 18.19
C PRO A 147 -4.85 -2.71 18.01
N ASN A 148 -5.64 -1.65 18.01
CA ASN A 148 -7.09 -1.70 17.84
C ASN A 148 -7.53 -1.34 16.41
N ASN A 149 -6.62 -0.86 15.57
CA ASN A 149 -6.92 -0.50 14.19
C ASN A 149 -5.72 -0.83 13.26
N PRO A 150 -5.75 -1.97 12.55
CA PRO A 150 -4.65 -2.38 11.67
C PRO A 150 -4.41 -1.41 10.50
N ASN A 151 -5.38 -0.55 10.22
CA ASN A 151 -5.31 0.46 9.17
C ASN A 151 -4.65 1.75 9.64
N ARG A 152 -4.32 1.89 10.93
CA ARG A 152 -3.72 3.10 11.50
C ARG A 152 -2.27 2.86 11.90
N GLN A 153 -1.36 3.54 11.21
CA GLN A 153 0.07 3.49 11.43
C GLN A 153 0.57 4.82 12.00
N ILE A 154 1.53 4.74 12.92
CA ILE A 154 2.19 5.87 13.55
C ILE A 154 3.69 5.75 13.31
N THR A 155 4.27 6.75 12.65
CA THR A 155 5.71 6.92 12.47
C THR A 155 6.19 8.04 13.37
N LEU A 156 7.14 7.74 14.26
CA LEU A 156 7.81 8.71 15.11
C LEU A 156 9.15 9.07 14.45
N LEU A 157 9.39 10.37 14.31
CA LEU A 157 10.59 10.94 13.69
C LEU A 157 11.35 11.78 14.73
N GLN A 158 12.63 12.02 14.47
CA GLN A 158 13.42 12.93 15.30
C GLN A 158 12.80 14.34 15.38
N GLY A 159 13.00 14.97 16.55
CA GLY A 159 12.52 16.33 16.84
C GLY A 159 11.03 16.40 17.16
N ASP A 160 10.51 15.41 17.89
CA ASP A 160 9.09 15.30 18.32
C ASP A 160 8.08 15.38 17.16
N ARG A 161 8.51 14.98 15.96
CA ARG A 161 7.67 14.92 14.77
C ARG A 161 7.00 13.56 14.66
N GLN A 162 5.75 13.56 14.22
CA GLN A 162 4.97 12.34 14.08
C GLN A 162 4.16 12.38 12.78
N LEU A 163 4.19 11.28 12.03
CA LEU A 163 3.26 11.02 10.93
C LEU A 163 2.27 9.94 11.35
N VAL A 164 0.98 10.29 11.36
CA VAL A 164 -0.10 9.32 11.51
C VAL A 164 -0.70 9.08 10.12
N SER A 165 -0.64 7.84 9.64
CA SER A 165 -1.25 7.41 8.38
C SER A 165 -2.40 6.46 8.68
N THR A 166 -3.59 6.68 8.10
CA THR A 166 -4.75 5.82 8.28
C THR A 166 -5.33 5.43 6.93
N VAL A 167 -5.37 4.14 6.62
CA VAL A 167 -6.07 3.64 5.42
C VAL A 167 -7.58 3.83 5.62
N THR A 168 -8.21 4.58 4.73
CA THR A 168 -9.65 4.86 4.75
C THR A 168 -10.43 4.07 3.73
N GLY A 169 -9.81 3.76 2.59
CA GLY A 169 -10.43 2.99 1.52
C GLY A 169 -9.46 2.08 0.79
N ARG A 170 -9.97 1.00 0.22
CA ARG A 170 -9.20 0.09 -0.64
C ARG A 170 -10.03 -0.58 -1.72
N ALA A 171 -9.38 -0.99 -2.79
CA ALA A 171 -9.92 -1.93 -3.77
C ALA A 171 -8.83 -2.93 -4.20
N VAL A 172 -9.27 -4.05 -4.73
CA VAL A 172 -8.43 -5.15 -5.21
C VAL A 172 -9.01 -5.69 -6.50
N GLU A 173 -8.14 -6.01 -7.45
CA GLU A 173 -8.43 -6.78 -8.66
C GLU A 173 -7.38 -7.88 -8.79
N ALA A 174 -7.79 -9.08 -9.20
CA ALA A 174 -6.88 -10.18 -9.51
C ALA A 174 -7.26 -10.72 -10.90
N PRO A 175 -6.77 -10.08 -11.99
CA PRO A 175 -7.18 -10.40 -13.36
C PRO A 175 -6.84 -11.84 -13.77
N ASP A 176 -5.75 -12.39 -13.25
CA ASP A 176 -5.28 -13.75 -13.45
C ASP A 176 -4.50 -14.24 -12.19
N PRO A 177 -4.08 -15.52 -12.12
CA PRO A 177 -3.43 -16.09 -10.92
C PRO A 177 -2.11 -15.43 -10.50
N ASP A 178 -1.39 -14.83 -11.46
CA ASP A 178 -0.07 -14.24 -11.25
C ASP A 178 -0.11 -12.72 -11.17
N GLN A 179 -1.30 -12.12 -11.37
CA GLN A 179 -1.54 -10.68 -11.26
C GLN A 179 -2.38 -10.33 -10.05
N PHE A 180 -1.92 -9.32 -9.32
CA PHE A 180 -2.66 -8.75 -8.21
C PHE A 180 -2.54 -7.23 -8.24
N ILE A 181 -3.66 -6.55 -8.35
CA ILE A 181 -3.72 -5.09 -8.37
C ILE A 181 -4.47 -4.65 -7.13
N THR A 182 -3.91 -3.68 -6.41
CA THR A 182 -4.56 -3.09 -5.26
C THR A 182 -4.42 -1.59 -5.29
N THR A 183 -5.39 -0.91 -4.68
CA THR A 183 -5.24 0.49 -4.33
C THR A 183 -5.62 0.69 -2.87
N GLU A 184 -4.87 1.52 -2.15
CA GLU A 184 -5.21 2.00 -0.82
C GLU A 184 -5.22 3.54 -0.82
N ILE A 185 -6.24 4.11 -0.17
CA ILE A 185 -6.35 5.54 0.12
C ILE A 185 -5.99 5.76 1.59
N PHE A 186 -5.04 6.65 1.83
CA PHE A 186 -4.49 6.99 3.13
C PHE A 186 -4.82 8.43 3.47
N GLN A 187 -5.30 8.66 4.69
CA GLN A 187 -5.26 9.98 5.30
C GLN A 187 -3.99 10.10 6.13
N GLN A 188 -3.21 11.14 5.85
CA GLN A 188 -1.96 11.42 6.53
C GLN A 188 -2.08 12.70 7.34
N MET A 189 -1.56 12.66 8.57
CA MET A 189 -1.50 13.80 9.49
C MET A 189 -0.09 13.92 10.05
N PHE A 190 0.53 15.06 9.81
CA PHE A 190 1.84 15.40 10.35
C PHE A 190 1.69 16.29 11.58
N ARG A 191 2.31 15.88 12.69
CA ARG A 191 2.34 16.57 13.98
C ARG A 191 3.77 16.97 14.33
N GLY A 192 3.93 18.02 15.12
CA GLY A 192 5.23 18.55 15.55
C GLY A 192 5.73 19.76 14.74
N ALA A 193 5.01 20.16 13.69
CA ALA A 193 5.16 21.45 13.02
C ALA A 193 4.20 22.49 13.64
N PRO A 194 4.46 23.81 13.50
CA PRO A 194 3.58 24.86 14.03
C PRO A 194 2.15 24.82 13.45
N GLN A 195 1.94 24.13 12.32
CA GLN A 195 0.63 23.84 11.77
C GLN A 195 0.47 22.33 11.54
N LEU A 196 -0.72 21.81 11.81
CA LEU A 196 -1.07 20.44 11.46
C LEU A 196 -1.21 20.37 9.93
N TYR A 197 -0.40 19.53 9.30
CA TYR A 197 -0.53 19.29 7.87
C TYR A 197 -1.28 17.98 7.65
N PHE A 198 -2.29 18.03 6.80
CA PHE A 198 -3.14 16.89 6.44
C PHE A 198 -3.15 16.74 4.93
N ASN A 199 -3.05 15.53 4.43
CA ASN A 199 -3.23 15.23 3.01
C ASN A 199 -3.88 13.86 2.85
N GLU A 200 -4.41 13.63 1.66
CA GLU A 200 -4.84 12.31 1.24
C GLU A 200 -3.86 11.79 0.19
N VAL A 201 -3.50 10.52 0.33
CA VAL A 201 -2.57 9.84 -0.56
C VAL A 201 -3.26 8.60 -1.09
N GLU A 202 -3.08 8.32 -2.36
CA GLU A 202 -3.44 7.06 -2.97
C GLU A 202 -2.18 6.32 -3.38
N THR A 203 -2.15 5.02 -3.15
CA THR A 203 -1.15 4.14 -3.74
C THR A 203 -1.87 3.02 -4.47
N THR A 204 -1.72 2.99 -5.80
CA THR A 204 -2.19 1.89 -6.64
C THR A 204 -0.98 1.07 -7.10
N THR A 205 -0.99 -0.23 -6.85
CA THR A 205 0.11 -1.13 -7.18
C THR A 205 -0.42 -2.34 -7.95
N ALA A 206 0.12 -2.56 -9.15
CA ALA A 206 -0.07 -3.78 -9.92
C ALA A 206 1.16 -4.67 -9.80
N TYR A 207 1.01 -5.78 -9.10
CA TYR A 207 2.01 -6.82 -8.93
C TYR A 207 1.86 -7.89 -10.03
N GLN A 208 3.00 -8.41 -10.46
CA GLN A 208 3.14 -9.55 -11.36
C GLN A 208 4.13 -10.52 -10.72
N HIS A 209 3.67 -11.75 -10.48
CA HIS A 209 4.49 -12.89 -10.10
C HIS A 209 5.09 -13.54 -11.37
N HIS A 210 6.36 -13.91 -11.32
CA HIS A 210 7.07 -14.55 -12.43
C HIS A 210 7.36 -16.01 -12.08
N ASP A 211 7.16 -16.90 -13.04
CA ASP A 211 7.38 -18.34 -12.85
C ASP A 211 8.86 -18.65 -12.55
N LEU A 212 9.08 -19.50 -11.53
CA LEU A 212 10.40 -19.91 -11.01
C LEU A 212 11.21 -20.82 -11.96
N ASP A 213 10.62 -21.25 -13.09
CA ASP A 213 11.26 -22.14 -14.07
C ASP A 213 12.33 -21.43 -14.92
N GLN A 214 12.45 -20.11 -14.78
CA GLN A 214 13.58 -19.35 -15.27
C GLN A 214 14.31 -18.78 -14.04
N ASP A 215 15.65 -18.78 -14.03
CA ASP A 215 16.49 -18.07 -13.05
C ASP A 215 16.30 -16.53 -13.11
N ALA A 216 15.07 -16.08 -13.35
CA ALA A 216 14.65 -14.71 -13.58
C ALA A 216 14.41 -14.04 -12.24
N GLU A 217 15.45 -13.40 -11.73
CA GLU A 217 15.32 -12.33 -10.74
C GLU A 217 14.83 -11.06 -11.47
N PRO A 218 13.80 -10.35 -10.97
CA PRO A 218 13.08 -10.56 -9.71
C PRO A 218 11.91 -11.56 -9.82
N ILE A 219 11.58 -12.25 -8.72
CA ILE A 219 10.44 -13.17 -8.63
C ILE A 219 9.09 -12.43 -8.71
N ILE A 220 9.02 -11.22 -8.16
CA ILE A 220 7.84 -10.35 -8.27
C ILE A 220 8.28 -8.99 -8.77
N SER A 221 7.55 -8.46 -9.74
CA SER A 221 7.69 -7.06 -10.15
C SER A 221 6.39 -6.32 -9.91
N ALA A 222 6.44 -5.01 -9.68
CA ALA A 222 5.25 -4.20 -9.60
C ALA A 222 5.41 -2.82 -10.25
N ASN A 223 4.32 -2.34 -10.85
CA ASN A 223 4.15 -0.94 -11.25
C ASN A 223 3.28 -0.26 -10.20
N GLN A 224 3.82 0.75 -9.54
CA GLN A 224 3.11 1.49 -8.49
C GLN A 224 2.98 2.95 -8.88
N VAL A 225 1.81 3.53 -8.67
CA VAL A 225 1.61 4.98 -8.74
C VAL A 225 1.15 5.48 -7.38
N THR A 226 1.82 6.51 -6.88
CA THR A 226 1.41 7.27 -5.70
C THR A 226 0.88 8.62 -6.13
N ALA A 227 -0.36 8.93 -5.74
CA ALA A 227 -1.00 10.21 -6.01
C ALA A 227 -1.23 10.98 -4.71
N ILE A 228 -0.96 12.28 -4.72
CA ILE A 228 -1.18 13.19 -3.60
C ILE A 228 -2.36 14.09 -3.94
N TYR A 229 -3.33 14.16 -3.03
CA TYR A 229 -4.48 15.05 -3.12
C TYR A 229 -4.38 16.14 -2.05
N LEU A 230 -4.99 17.29 -2.34
CA LEU A 230 -5.03 18.39 -1.38
C LEU A 230 -5.81 18.01 -0.13
N SER A 231 -5.38 18.62 0.97
CA SER A 231 -6.12 18.59 2.23
C SER A 231 -7.50 19.24 2.06
N PRO A 232 -8.56 18.74 2.71
CA PRO A 232 -9.79 19.51 2.88
C PRO A 232 -9.61 20.87 3.57
N GLN A 233 -8.46 21.08 4.23
CA GLN A 233 -8.08 22.34 4.88
C GLN A 233 -7.33 23.30 3.95
N ASP A 234 -6.93 22.86 2.76
CA ASP A 234 -6.23 23.68 1.79
C ASP A 234 -7.21 24.68 1.13
N PRO A 235 -6.85 25.97 0.99
CA PRO A 235 -7.72 26.97 0.36
C PRO A 235 -8.16 26.62 -1.07
N ASP A 236 -7.35 25.85 -1.80
CA ASP A 236 -7.61 25.46 -3.18
C ASP A 236 -8.29 24.08 -3.29
N TYR A 237 -8.57 23.40 -2.18
CA TYR A 237 -9.18 22.07 -2.14
C TYR A 237 -10.43 21.94 -3.03
N PHE A 238 -11.39 22.86 -2.86
CA PHE A 238 -12.64 22.84 -3.63
C PHE A 238 -12.47 23.25 -5.09
N LYS A 239 -11.37 23.92 -5.44
CA LYS A 239 -11.06 24.27 -6.84
C LYS A 239 -10.50 23.06 -7.59
N VAL A 240 -9.71 22.24 -6.90
CA VAL A 240 -9.06 21.05 -7.45
C VAL A 240 -9.96 19.82 -7.46
N GLY A 241 -10.79 19.66 -6.43
CA GLY A 241 -11.63 18.48 -6.27
C GLY A 241 -10.79 17.21 -6.12
N ASP A 242 -11.09 16.21 -6.96
CA ASP A 242 -10.47 14.88 -6.90
C ASP A 242 -9.30 14.70 -7.89
N ILE A 243 -8.75 15.79 -8.44
CA ILE A 243 -7.56 15.73 -9.29
C ILE A 243 -6.32 15.70 -8.38
N PRO A 244 -5.36 14.79 -8.59
CA PRO A 244 -4.14 14.77 -7.82
C PRO A 244 -3.25 15.97 -8.16
N VAL A 245 -2.64 16.55 -7.14
CA VAL A 245 -1.70 17.67 -7.26
C VAL A 245 -0.26 17.21 -7.50
N ALA A 246 0.04 15.94 -7.21
CA ALA A 246 1.30 15.30 -7.57
C ALA A 246 1.09 13.80 -7.79
N LEU A 247 1.83 13.23 -8.73
CA LEU A 247 1.86 11.83 -9.09
C LEU A 247 3.30 11.35 -9.19
N TYR A 248 3.56 10.14 -8.72
CA TYR A 248 4.88 9.50 -8.75
C TYR A 248 4.71 8.06 -9.21
N ARG A 249 5.41 7.67 -10.28
CA ARG A 249 5.37 6.31 -10.83
C ARG A 249 6.66 5.57 -10.48
N TYR A 250 6.50 4.41 -9.87
CA TYR A 250 7.59 3.57 -9.40
C TYR A 250 7.56 2.21 -10.08
N ARG A 251 8.75 1.65 -10.29
CA ARG A 251 8.94 0.20 -10.47
C ARG A 251 9.45 -0.39 -9.18
N LEU A 252 8.85 -1.50 -8.75
CA LEU A 252 9.30 -2.29 -7.62
C LEU A 252 9.72 -3.67 -8.10
N GLU A 253 10.81 -4.18 -7.55
CA GLU A 253 11.39 -5.48 -7.88
C GLU A 253 11.68 -6.21 -6.57
N PHE A 254 11.15 -7.43 -6.42
CA PHE A 254 11.23 -8.23 -5.20
C PHE A 254 12.11 -9.44 -5.46
N SER A 255 13.17 -9.55 -4.69
CA SER A 255 14.06 -10.70 -4.65
C SER A 255 14.02 -11.34 -3.25
N PRO A 256 14.24 -12.65 -3.13
CA PRO A 256 14.37 -13.30 -1.83
C PRO A 256 15.41 -12.61 -0.94
N VAL A 257 15.14 -12.52 0.36
CA VAL A 257 16.16 -12.10 1.33
C VAL A 257 17.14 -13.26 1.50
N ASP A 258 18.43 -12.98 1.33
CA ASP A 258 19.48 -13.96 1.61
C ASP A 258 19.47 -14.26 3.12
N PRO A 259 19.46 -15.53 3.58
CA PRO A 259 19.35 -15.86 5.00
C PRO A 259 20.43 -15.22 5.90
N THR A 260 21.55 -14.79 5.33
CA THR A 260 22.62 -14.07 6.03
C THR A 260 22.25 -12.63 6.41
N ASP A 261 21.30 -12.01 5.70
CA ASP A 261 20.89 -10.61 5.90
C ASP A 261 19.75 -10.44 6.92
N LEU A 262 19.19 -11.54 7.42
CA LEU A 262 18.18 -11.54 8.49
C LEU A 262 18.80 -11.20 9.86
N ASN A 263 20.08 -11.53 10.08
CA ASN A 263 20.76 -11.37 11.38
C ASN A 263 21.28 -9.96 11.66
N SER A 264 21.34 -9.06 10.67
CA SER A 264 21.79 -7.67 10.89
C SER A 264 20.72 -6.76 11.49
N GLY A 265 19.43 -7.14 11.43
CA GLY A 265 18.31 -6.34 11.94
C GLY A 265 17.89 -6.68 13.38
N GLU A 266 18.03 -7.94 13.82
CA GLU A 266 17.53 -8.37 15.14
C GLU A 266 18.41 -7.92 16.31
N LEU A 267 19.69 -7.63 16.09
CA LEU A 267 20.61 -7.22 17.17
C LEU A 267 20.38 -5.79 17.69
N ASN A 268 19.58 -4.96 17.00
CA ASN A 268 19.36 -3.56 17.40
C ASN A 268 18.05 -3.30 18.16
N HIS A 269 17.18 -4.30 18.33
CA HIS A 269 15.85 -4.09 18.93
C HIS A 269 15.67 -4.67 20.34
N ALA A 270 16.68 -5.37 20.88
CA ALA A 270 16.69 -5.80 22.27
C ALA A 270 17.20 -4.68 23.19
N ASN A 271 16.44 -3.58 23.34
CA ASN A 271 16.37 -2.68 24.51
C ASN A 271 15.78 -1.31 24.14
N ALA A 272 14.46 -1.23 24.03
CA ALA A 272 13.77 0.06 24.15
C ALA A 272 12.36 -0.14 24.74
N LEU A 273 12.32 -0.68 25.97
CA LEU A 273 11.20 -0.42 26.86
C LEU A 273 11.34 1.03 27.35
N PHE A 274 10.61 1.95 26.73
CA PHE A 274 10.31 3.24 27.35
C PHE A 274 8.81 3.28 27.68
N PRO A 275 8.45 3.55 28.94
CA PRO A 275 7.07 3.73 29.33
C PRO A 275 6.50 5.02 28.71
N ILE A 276 5.17 5.03 28.64
CA ILE A 276 4.27 6.10 28.19
C ILE A 276 4.64 7.46 28.81
#